data_AF-A0A2D7R9P0-F1
#
_entry.id   AF-A0A2D7R9P0-F1
#
_cell.length_a   1.000
_cell.length_b   1.000
_cell.length_c   1.000
_cell.angle_alpha   90.00
_cell.angle_beta   90.00
_cell.angle_gamma   90.00
#
_symmetry.space_group_name_H-M   'P 1'
#
loop_
_entity.id
_entity.type
_entity.pdbx_description
1 polymer ?
#
loop_
_entity_poly.entity_id
_entity_poly.type
_entity_poly.pdbx_seq_one_letter_code
_entity_poly.pdbx_strand_id
1 'polypeptide(L)'
;KWFRKAANQGVDAAQANLGLMYVTGDGVPKDNVKAFSWWSVAEKQGYNKVWLSNNLDKLIHKLTEEQLDQAQALATKCWESKFEDCD
;
A
#
# COMPACT_ATOMS: atom_id res chain seq x y z
N LYS A 1 3.32 -11.82 -8.58
CA LYS A 1 3.48 -12.98 -7.67
C LYS A 1 4.68 -12.88 -6.71
N TRP A 2 5.86 -12.40 -7.13
CA TRP A 2 7.03 -12.29 -6.23
C TRP A 2 6.97 -11.11 -5.26
N PHE A 3 6.59 -9.91 -5.72
CA PHE A 3 6.44 -8.75 -4.84
C PHE A 3 5.48 -9.02 -3.69
N ARG A 4 4.34 -9.66 -3.96
CA ARG A 4 3.41 -10.09 -2.91
C ARG A 4 4.04 -11.01 -1.86
N LYS A 5 4.80 -12.03 -2.27
CA LYS A 5 5.48 -12.92 -1.32
C LYS A 5 6.48 -12.16 -0.43
N ALA A 6 7.24 -11.23 -1.00
CA ALA A 6 8.20 -10.43 -0.24
C ALA A 6 7.50 -9.37 0.63
N ALA A 7 6.43 -8.75 0.14
CA ALA A 7 5.63 -7.79 0.87
C ALA A 7 4.99 -8.41 2.13
N ASN A 8 4.45 -9.63 2.00
CA ASN A 8 3.92 -10.41 3.11
C ASN A 8 5.01 -10.88 4.09
N GLN A 9 6.29 -10.88 3.69
CA GLN A 9 7.43 -11.15 4.58
C GLN A 9 7.96 -9.87 5.25
N GLY A 10 7.28 -8.72 5.07
CA GLY A 10 7.68 -7.45 5.66
C GLY A 10 8.76 -6.70 4.88
N VAL A 11 9.12 -7.11 3.66
CA VAL A 11 10.09 -6.36 2.84
C VAL A 11 9.43 -5.06 2.37
N ASP A 12 9.77 -3.96 3.04
CA ASP A 12 9.24 -2.61 2.83
C ASP A 12 9.32 -2.13 1.37
N ALA A 13 10.44 -2.38 0.68
CA ALA A 13 10.60 -2.08 -0.73
C ALA A 13 9.65 -2.90 -1.63
N ALA A 14 9.32 -4.13 -1.24
CA ALA A 14 8.35 -4.95 -1.96
C ALA A 14 6.92 -4.49 -1.70
N GLN A 15 6.61 -4.01 -0.50
CA GLN A 15 5.33 -3.38 -0.18
C GLN A 15 5.15 -2.09 -1.00
N ALA A 16 6.18 -1.25 -1.09
CA ALA A 16 6.18 -0.05 -1.92
C ALA A 16 5.92 -0.37 -3.41
N ASN A 17 6.59 -1.41 -3.93
CA ASN A 17 6.37 -1.86 -5.31
C ASN A 17 4.97 -2.46 -5.51
N LEU A 18 4.43 -3.20 -4.54
CA LEU A 18 3.09 -3.76 -4.63
C LEU A 18 2.01 -2.67 -4.61
N GLY A 19 2.20 -1.62 -3.81
CA GLY A 19 1.35 -0.43 -3.86
C GLY A 19 1.39 0.25 -5.23
N LEU A 20 2.58 0.36 -5.83
CA LEU A 20 2.73 0.90 -7.19
C LEU A 20 1.97 0.06 -8.23
N MET A 21 2.09 -1.27 -8.17
CA MET A 21 1.37 -2.19 -9.08
C MET A 21 -0.14 -1.99 -8.99
N TYR A 22 -0.68 -1.76 -7.79
CA TYR A 22 -2.09 -1.45 -7.60
C TYR A 22 -2.51 -0.09 -8.16
N VAL A 23 -1.64 0.93 -8.15
CA VAL A 23 -1.92 2.22 -8.81
C VAL A 23 -1.90 2.10 -10.33
N THR A 24 -0.91 1.39 -10.88
CA THR A 24 -0.68 1.30 -12.33
C THR A 24 -1.55 0.24 -13.00
N GLY A 25 -2.01 -0.76 -12.26
CA GLY A 25 -2.65 -1.95 -12.79
C GLY A 25 -1.66 -2.94 -13.41
N ASP A 26 -0.39 -2.89 -13.00
CA ASP A 26 0.64 -3.77 -13.54
C ASP A 26 0.54 -5.16 -12.89
N GLY A 27 0.00 -6.13 -13.63
CA GLY A 27 -0.13 -7.51 -13.17
C GLY A 27 -1.17 -7.73 -12.06
N VAL A 28 -1.90 -6.68 -11.65
CA VAL A 28 -3.05 -6.72 -10.72
C VAL A 28 -4.11 -5.71 -11.18
N PRO A 29 -5.41 -5.91 -10.86
CA PRO A 29 -6.42 -4.88 -11.07
C PRO A 29 -6.07 -3.59 -10.32
N LYS A 30 -6.40 -2.44 -10.91
CA LYS A 30 -6.19 -1.15 -10.24
C LYS A 30 -7.03 -1.06 -8.98
N ASP A 31 -6.40 -0.66 -7.88
CA ASP A 31 -7.08 -0.51 -6.59
C ASP A 31 -6.32 0.50 -5.72
N ASN A 32 -6.85 1.72 -5.65
CA ASN A 32 -6.21 2.80 -4.90
C ASN A 32 -6.30 2.59 -3.37
N VAL A 33 -7.29 1.83 -2.88
CA VAL A 33 -7.43 1.51 -1.45
C VAL A 33 -6.31 0.56 -1.02
N LYS A 34 -6.06 -0.48 -1.83
CA LYS A 34 -4.94 -1.41 -1.59
C LYS A 34 -3.60 -0.74 -1.80
N ALA A 35 -3.47 0.13 -2.80
CA ALA A 35 -2.25 0.90 -3.02
C ALA A 35 -1.87 1.75 -1.80
N PHE A 36 -2.84 2.49 -1.26
CA PHE A 36 -2.65 3.29 -0.06
C PHE A 36 -2.22 2.41 1.11
N SER A 37 -2.95 1.31 1.38
CA SER A 37 -2.63 0.37 2.46
C SER A 37 -1.18 -0.10 2.40
N TRP A 38 -0.73 -0.61 1.25
CA TRP A 38 0.64 -1.09 1.05
C TRP A 38 1.71 0.00 1.20
N TRP A 39 1.44 1.22 0.74
CA TRP A 39 2.35 2.35 0.93
C TRP A 39 2.43 2.83 2.37
N SER A 40 1.29 2.89 3.08
CA SER A 40 1.26 3.26 4.49
C SER A 40 2.03 2.29 5.37
N VAL A 41 1.90 0.97 5.14
CA VAL A 41 2.71 0.00 5.91
C VAL A 41 4.19 0.07 5.55
N ALA A 42 4.55 0.36 4.30
CA ALA A 42 5.95 0.56 3.90
C ALA A 42 6.58 1.77 4.61
N GLU A 43 5.90 2.93 4.60
CA GLU A 43 6.35 4.12 5.35
C GLU A 43 6.46 3.84 6.84
N LYS A 44 5.48 3.14 7.43
CA LYS A 44 5.49 2.78 8.85
C LYS A 44 6.68 1.90 9.23
N GLN A 45 7.16 1.06 8.31
CA GLN A 45 8.40 0.29 8.49
C GLN A 45 9.69 1.10 8.29
N GLY A 46 9.60 2.33 7.79
CA GLY A 46 10.73 3.22 7.57
C GLY A 46 11.14 3.41 6.11
N TYR A 47 10.33 2.96 5.14
CA TYR A 47 10.55 3.22 3.71
C TYR A 47 10.21 4.69 3.36
N ASN A 48 10.98 5.61 3.92
CA ASN A 48 10.76 7.05 3.84
C ASN A 48 11.37 7.64 2.56
N LYS A 49 11.01 7.09 1.41
CA LYS A 49 11.41 7.64 0.11
C LYS A 49 10.48 8.79 -0.25
N VAL A 50 11.05 9.94 -0.61
CA VAL A 50 10.31 11.12 -1.09
C VAL A 50 9.35 10.78 -2.23
N TRP A 51 9.73 9.84 -3.09
CA TRP A 51 8.85 9.35 -4.15
C TRP A 51 7.56 8.73 -3.58
N LEU A 52 7.65 7.90 -2.55
CA LEU A 52 6.48 7.24 -1.98
C LEU A 52 5.56 8.28 -1.31
N SER A 53 6.12 9.14 -0.45
CA SER A 53 5.33 10.18 0.24
C SER A 53 4.61 11.11 -0.75
N ASN A 54 5.29 11.53 -1.81
CA ASN A 54 4.69 12.38 -2.86
C ASN A 54 3.59 11.65 -3.65
N ASN A 55 3.70 10.34 -3.85
CA ASN A 55 2.66 9.58 -4.54
C ASN A 55 1.49 9.24 -3.61
N LEU A 56 1.74 9.02 -2.32
CA LEU A 56 0.72 8.81 -1.32
C LEU A 56 -0.15 10.07 -1.14
N ASP A 57 0.47 11.26 -1.07
CA ASP A 57 -0.22 12.55 -1.06
C ASP A 57 -1.14 12.73 -2.28
N LYS A 58 -0.61 12.47 -3.49
CA LYS A 58 -1.42 12.48 -4.73
C LYS A 58 -2.53 11.45 -4.72
N LEU A 59 -2.34 10.30 -4.07
CA LEU A 59 -3.33 9.23 -4.01
C LEU A 59 -4.47 9.61 -3.08
N ILE A 60 -4.18 10.21 -1.92
CA ILE A 60 -5.19 10.69 -0.97
C ILE A 60 -6.17 11.65 -1.64
N HIS A 61 -5.68 12.57 -2.48
CA HIS A 61 -6.54 13.49 -3.23
C HIS A 61 -7.40 12.85 -4.33
N LYS A 62 -7.17 11.58 -4.68
CA LYS A 62 -7.98 10.82 -5.65
C LYS A 62 -9.05 9.94 -4.99
N LEU A 63 -8.94 9.71 -3.69
CA LEU A 63 -9.87 8.87 -2.95
C LEU A 63 -11.08 9.70 -2.50
N THR A 64 -12.25 9.07 -2.45
CA THR A 64 -13.36 9.62 -1.67
C THR A 64 -13.06 9.47 -0.18
N GLU A 65 -13.79 10.18 0.67
CA GLU A 65 -13.70 10.02 2.13
C GLU A 65 -13.93 8.56 2.55
N GLU A 66 -14.97 7.92 2.01
CA GLU A 66 -15.25 6.50 2.25
C GLU A 66 -14.07 5.60 1.85
N GLN A 67 -13.47 5.83 0.69
CA GLN A 67 -12.33 5.02 0.23
C GLN A 67 -11.08 5.28 1.08
N LEU A 68 -10.87 6.50 1.56
CA LEU A 68 -9.76 6.84 2.45
C LEU A 68 -9.92 6.14 3.80
N ASP A 69 -11.13 6.12 4.36
CA ASP A 69 -11.43 5.39 5.60
C ASP A 69 -11.20 3.89 5.44
N GLN A 70 -11.68 3.31 4.33
CA GLN A 70 -11.41 1.91 3.99
C GLN A 70 -9.91 1.64 3.87
N ALA A 71 -9.15 2.54 3.26
CA ALA A 71 -7.73 2.38 3.05
C ALA A 71 -6.93 2.45 4.36
N GLN A 72 -7.29 3.36 5.26
CA GLN A 72 -6.69 3.46 6.59
C GLN A 72 -7.02 2.24 7.46
N ALA A 73 -8.27 1.77 7.42
CA ALA A 73 -8.69 0.55 8.12
C ALA A 73 -7.93 -0.68 7.59
N LEU A 74 -7.79 -0.80 6.26
CA LEU A 74 -7.04 -1.88 5.64
C LEU A 74 -5.55 -1.83 6.00
N ALA A 75 -4.94 -0.64 6.02
CA ALA A 75 -3.55 -0.46 6.43
C ALA A 75 -3.33 -0.91 7.89
N THR A 76 -4.29 -0.60 8.76
CA THR A 76 -4.26 -0.98 10.18
C THR A 76 -4.35 -2.49 10.34
N LYS A 77 -5.33 -3.12 9.67
CA LYS A 77 -5.48 -4.58 9.65
C LYS A 77 -4.24 -5.28 9.07
N CYS A 78 -3.69 -4.75 7.99
CA CYS A 78 -2.47 -5.25 7.35
C CYS A 78 -1.29 -5.22 8.32
N TRP A 79 -1.13 -4.14 9.08
CA TRP A 79 -0.08 -4.03 10.09
C TRP A 79 -0.26 -5.04 11.25
N GLU A 80 -1.47 -5.14 11.79
CA GLU A 80 -1.77 -6.01 12.94
C GLU A 80 -1.63 -7.50 12.61
N SER A 81 -1.98 -7.86 11.38
CA SER A 81 -1.82 -9.23 10.83
C SER A 81 -0.39 -9.56 10.41
N LYS A 82 0.59 -8.67 10.65
CA LYS A 82 1.99 -8.84 10.17
C LYS A 82 2.05 -9.08 8.66
N PHE A 83 1.30 -8.28 7.92
CA PHE A 83 1.24 -8.24 6.46
C PHE A 83 0.54 -9.43 5.79
N GLU A 84 -0.26 -10.21 6.54
CA GLU A 84 -1.02 -11.34 5.99
C GLU A 84 -2.37 -10.89 5.40
N ASP A 85 -3.04 -9.90 6.01
CA ASP A 85 -4.37 -9.41 5.64
C ASP A 85 -4.34 -7.98 5.09
N CYS A 86 -3.88 -7.83 3.84
CA CYS A 86 -3.63 -6.52 3.20
C CYS A 86 -4.39 -6.29 1.89
N ASP A 87 -5.34 -7.16 1.54
CA ASP A 87 -6.18 -7.09 0.34
C ASP A 87 -7.67 -7.26 0.65
#